data_AF-A0A840LED9-F1
#
_entry.id   AF-A0A840LED9-F1
#
_cell.length_a   1.000
_cell.length_b   1.000
_cell.length_c   1.000
_cell.angle_alpha   90.00
_cell.angle_beta   90.00
_cell.angle_gamma   90.00
#
_symmetry.space_group_name_H-M   'P 1'
#
loop_
_entity.id
_entity.type
_entity.pdbx_description
1 polymer ?
#
loop_
_entity_poly.entity_id
_entity_poly.type
_entity_poly.pdbx_seq_one_letter_code
_entity_poly.pdbx_strand_id
1 'polypeptide(L)'
;MFLAAAPSWAVNKCTLADGRVVYQDASCGNEVKSTEAVKTWVSNGIEPGARSRSSRDVAPNLKLAGPAQAKGLLDLYRRWADADRLARTTGRIALAGPVANLQSLQREAEAVVVPECLFPASKALTTLITKSTEAIIEFMGKQEIKNMVYEIVDKPKLIPEFENAVSTARCG
;
A
#
# COMPACT_ATOMS: atom_id res chain seq x y z
N MET A 1 5.36 -6.95 -51.01
CA MET A 1 5.15 -6.42 -49.65
C MET A 1 4.64 -7.58 -48.79
N PHE A 2 5.54 -8.31 -48.14
CA PHE A 2 5.20 -9.50 -47.35
C PHE A 2 4.92 -9.07 -45.90
N LEU A 3 3.66 -9.19 -45.47
CA LEU A 3 3.28 -9.09 -44.06
C LEU A 3 3.74 -10.37 -43.36
N ALA A 4 4.88 -10.32 -42.67
CA ALA A 4 5.30 -11.38 -41.77
C ALA A 4 4.42 -11.30 -40.50
N ALA A 5 3.48 -12.22 -40.35
CA ALA A 5 2.68 -12.36 -39.14
C ALA A 5 3.59 -12.74 -37.96
N ALA A 6 3.58 -11.95 -36.89
CA ALA A 6 4.31 -12.29 -35.68
C ALA A 6 3.65 -13.49 -34.98
N PRO A 7 4.42 -14.47 -34.48
CA PRO A 7 3.85 -15.60 -33.75
C PRO A 7 3.18 -15.15 -32.45
N SER A 8 2.03 -15.74 -32.12
CA SER A 8 1.20 -15.39 -30.95
C SER A 8 1.84 -15.70 -29.59
N TRP A 9 2.93 -16.47 -29.57
CA TRP A 9 3.65 -16.85 -28.35
C TRP A 9 4.84 -15.94 -28.04
N ALA A 10 5.28 -15.10 -28.99
CA ALA A 10 6.47 -14.28 -28.79
C ALA A 10 6.14 -13.00 -28.02
N VAL A 11 6.98 -12.70 -27.03
CA VAL A 11 6.91 -11.48 -26.23
C VAL A 11 7.79 -10.40 -26.86
N ASN A 12 8.94 -10.79 -27.41
CA ASN A 12 9.93 -9.89 -27.98
C ASN A 12 10.25 -10.24 -29.43
N LYS A 13 10.42 -9.19 -30.25
CA LYS A 13 11.02 -9.24 -31.58
C LYS A 13 12.40 -8.58 -31.49
N CYS A 14 13.44 -9.39 -31.69
CA CYS A 14 14.83 -8.96 -31.63
C CYS A 14 15.38 -8.85 -33.06
N THR A 15 15.97 -7.72 -33.42
CA THR A 15 16.71 -7.55 -34.68
C THR A 15 18.21 -7.65 -34.41
N LEU A 16 18.83 -8.75 -34.84
CA LEU A 16 20.26 -9.00 -34.65
C LEU A 16 21.13 -8.02 -35.47
N ALA A 17 22.40 -7.92 -35.11
CA ALA A 17 23.36 -7.03 -35.79
C ALA A 17 23.49 -7.29 -37.31
N ASP A 18 23.24 -8.51 -37.74
CA ASP A 18 23.23 -8.95 -39.14
C ASP A 18 21.91 -8.65 -39.89
N GLY A 19 20.93 -8.02 -39.23
CA GLY A 19 19.64 -7.68 -39.81
C GLY A 19 18.60 -8.81 -39.77
N ARG A 20 18.91 -9.97 -39.17
CA ARG A 20 17.94 -11.05 -38.96
C ARG A 20 16.98 -10.70 -37.83
N VAL A 21 15.70 -11.02 -38.02
CA VAL A 21 14.65 -10.83 -37.01
C VAL A 21 14.33 -12.18 -36.36
N VAL A 22 14.39 -12.23 -35.04
CA VAL A 22 14.05 -13.42 -34.24
C VAL A 22 12.92 -13.06 -33.27
N TYR A 23 11.97 -13.97 -33.12
CA TYR A 23 10.87 -13.86 -32.18
C TYR A 23 11.12 -14.83 -31.02
N GLN A 24 11.05 -14.32 -29.78
CA GLN A 24 11.35 -15.10 -28.59
C GLN A 24 10.50 -14.64 -27.39
N ASP A 25 10.36 -15.53 -26.42
CA ASP A 25 9.71 -15.31 -25.13
C ASP A 25 10.67 -14.70 -24.08
N ALA A 26 11.97 -14.97 -24.19
CA ALA A 26 13.02 -14.38 -23.37
C ALA A 26 13.42 -12.95 -23.82
N SER A 27 14.09 -12.20 -22.94
CA SER A 27 14.68 -10.90 -23.26
C SER A 27 15.73 -11.00 -24.36
N CYS A 28 15.77 -10.02 -25.28
CA CYS A 28 16.81 -9.94 -26.30
C CYS A 28 18.20 -9.86 -25.65
N GLY A 29 19.17 -10.62 -26.15
CA GLY A 29 20.56 -10.54 -25.70
C GLY A 29 21.18 -9.17 -25.97
N ASN A 30 22.34 -8.90 -25.36
CA ASN A 30 23.01 -7.59 -25.43
C ASN A 30 23.56 -7.22 -26.83
N GLU A 31 23.47 -8.12 -27.83
CA GLU A 31 24.02 -7.96 -29.19
C GLU A 31 22.93 -7.68 -30.25
N VAL A 32 21.85 -7.01 -29.85
CA VAL A 32 20.67 -6.76 -30.69
C VAL A 32 20.57 -5.27 -31.03
N LYS A 33 20.35 -4.96 -32.32
CA LYS A 33 20.26 -3.58 -32.85
C LYS A 33 18.96 -2.87 -32.45
N SER A 34 17.85 -3.61 -32.41
CA SER A 34 16.58 -3.08 -31.94
C SER A 34 15.72 -4.18 -31.33
N THR A 35 15.03 -3.82 -30.25
CA THR A 35 14.06 -4.68 -29.58
C THR A 35 12.69 -4.04 -29.68
N GLU A 36 11.73 -4.76 -30.24
CA GLU A 36 10.34 -4.36 -30.29
C GLU A 36 9.51 -5.36 -29.48
N ALA A 37 8.75 -4.88 -28.49
CA ALA A 37 7.77 -5.72 -27.79
C ALA A 37 6.63 -6.04 -28.76
N VAL A 38 6.42 -7.33 -29.04
CA VAL A 38 5.28 -7.77 -29.83
C VAL A 38 4.08 -7.71 -28.91
N LYS A 39 3.08 -6.88 -29.22
CA LYS A 39 1.86 -6.72 -28.42
C LYS A 39 1.04 -8.02 -28.43
N THR A 40 1.46 -9.02 -27.68
CA THR A 40 0.64 -10.17 -27.31
C THR A 40 -0.17 -9.77 -26.08
N TRP A 41 -1.42 -9.39 -26.34
CA TRP A 41 -2.46 -9.04 -25.37
C TRP A 41 -2.20 -7.82 -24.47
N VAL A 42 -3.21 -6.94 -24.41
CA VAL A 42 -3.26 -5.76 -23.54
C VAL A 42 -3.35 -6.21 -22.09
N SER A 43 -2.21 -6.31 -21.40
CA SER A 43 -2.14 -6.03 -19.98
C SER A 43 -1.45 -4.68 -19.86
N ASN A 44 -2.18 -3.67 -19.39
CA ASN A 44 -1.62 -2.34 -19.19
C ASN A 44 -0.43 -2.42 -18.24
N GLY A 45 0.78 -2.28 -18.79
CA GLY A 45 2.00 -1.93 -18.08
C GLY A 45 2.64 -3.05 -17.26
N ILE A 46 3.35 -3.96 -17.93
CA ILE A 46 4.49 -4.65 -17.31
C ILE A 46 5.68 -4.50 -18.24
N GLU A 47 6.48 -3.47 -18.03
CA GLU A 47 7.84 -3.41 -18.56
C GLU A 47 8.74 -4.35 -17.73
N PRO A 48 9.45 -5.31 -18.35
CA PRO A 48 10.38 -6.18 -17.65
C PRO A 48 11.66 -5.38 -17.35
N GLY A 49 11.65 -4.66 -16.23
CA GLY A 49 12.78 -3.83 -15.80
C GLY A 49 12.40 -2.67 -14.91
N ALA A 50 11.15 -2.23 -14.96
CA ALA A 50 10.60 -1.33 -13.96
C ALA A 50 10.32 -2.15 -12.70
N ARG A 51 11.20 -2.10 -11.70
CA ARG A 51 10.77 -2.35 -10.32
C ARG A 51 9.62 -1.39 -10.07
N SER A 52 8.38 -1.87 -10.18
CA SER A 52 7.22 -1.18 -9.66
C SER A 52 7.49 -1.02 -8.17
N ARG A 53 8.12 0.10 -7.79
CA ARG A 53 8.23 0.53 -6.41
C ARG A 53 6.81 0.88 -6.02
N SER A 54 6.15 -0.12 -5.47
CA SER A 54 5.06 -0.03 -4.52
C SER A 54 4.47 1.38 -4.40
N SER A 55 3.42 1.64 -5.17
CA SER A 55 2.34 2.51 -4.70
C SER A 55 1.64 1.95 -3.43
N ARG A 56 2.16 0.89 -2.82
CA ARG A 56 1.52 0.04 -1.81
C ARG A 56 2.04 0.24 -0.39
N ASP A 57 3.21 0.86 -0.20
CA ASP A 57 3.79 1.04 1.13
C ASP A 57 3.58 2.48 1.62
N VAL A 58 2.35 2.80 2.03
CA VAL A 58 2.06 4.09 2.68
C VAL A 58 2.48 4.01 4.13
N ALA A 59 3.55 4.75 4.47
CA ALA A 59 4.05 4.86 5.83
C ALA A 59 3.39 6.03 6.58
N PRO A 60 3.02 5.85 7.86
CA PRO A 60 2.51 6.95 8.68
C PRO A 60 3.50 8.11 8.83
N ASN A 61 3.03 9.34 8.65
CA ASN A 61 3.81 10.55 8.90
C ASN A 61 3.84 10.90 10.40
N LEU A 62 4.84 10.39 11.12
CA LEU A 62 5.02 10.65 12.56
C LEU A 62 5.30 12.13 12.90
N LYS A 63 5.75 12.91 11.90
CA LYS A 63 6.03 14.35 12.02
C LYS A 63 4.85 15.22 11.62
N LEU A 64 3.67 14.63 11.40
CA LEU A 64 2.46 15.37 11.09
C LEU A 64 2.19 16.42 12.17
N ALA A 65 1.97 17.65 11.71
CA ALA A 65 1.54 18.78 12.50
C ALA A 65 0.13 19.18 12.09
N GLY A 66 -0.61 19.75 13.03
CA GLY A 66 -1.99 20.19 12.85
C GLY A 66 -2.33 21.32 13.82
N PRO A 67 -3.59 21.76 13.84
CA PRO A 67 -4.04 22.77 14.79
C PRO A 67 -3.83 22.28 16.24
N ALA A 68 -3.72 23.21 17.21
CA ALA A 68 -3.43 22.87 18.60
C ALA A 68 -4.47 21.89 19.20
N GLN A 69 -5.72 22.01 18.76
CA GLN A 69 -6.83 21.15 19.14
C GLN A 69 -6.66 19.69 18.67
N ALA A 70 -5.85 19.44 17.64
CA ALA A 70 -5.59 18.10 17.11
C ALA A 70 -4.51 17.33 17.88
N LYS A 71 -3.90 17.92 18.92
CA LYS A 71 -2.81 17.29 19.67
C LYS A 71 -3.15 15.87 20.14
N GLY A 72 -4.33 15.66 20.71
CA GLY A 72 -4.77 14.34 21.19
C GLY A 72 -4.87 13.30 20.07
N LEU A 73 -5.40 13.68 18.90
CA LEU A 73 -5.48 12.79 17.74
C LEU A 73 -4.10 12.46 17.18
N LEU A 74 -3.19 13.44 17.11
CA LEU A 74 -1.82 13.24 16.65
C LEU A 74 -1.02 12.31 17.57
N ASP A 75 -1.19 12.45 18.88
CA ASP A 75 -0.54 11.58 19.87
C ASP A 75 -1.09 10.14 19.79
N LEU A 76 -2.40 9.98 19.60
CA LEU A 76 -3.02 8.68 19.36
C LEU A 76 -2.52 8.05 18.05
N TYR A 77 -2.42 8.83 16.97
CA TYR A 77 -1.92 8.36 15.67
C TYR A 77 -0.49 7.83 15.73
N ARG A 78 0.41 8.54 16.43
CA ARG A 78 1.80 8.08 16.60
C ARG A 78 1.89 6.78 17.39
N ARG A 79 1.13 6.68 18.50
CA ARG A 79 1.07 5.45 19.30
C ARG A 79 0.51 4.27 18.50
N TRP A 80 -0.52 4.52 17.70
CA TRP A 80 -1.06 3.51 16.78
C TRP A 80 -0.02 3.08 15.75
N ALA A 81 0.69 4.01 15.10
CA ALA A 81 1.69 3.67 14.09
C ALA A 81 2.80 2.76 14.65
N ASP A 82 3.24 3.03 15.88
CA ASP A 82 4.20 2.16 16.57
C ASP A 82 3.61 0.80 16.94
N ALA A 83 2.37 0.77 17.46
CA ALA A 83 1.69 -0.47 17.81
C ALA A 83 1.39 -1.36 16.58
N ASP A 84 0.94 -0.77 15.47
CA ASP A 84 0.68 -1.47 14.20
C ASP A 84 1.97 -2.05 13.63
N ARG A 85 3.06 -1.29 13.61
CA ARG A 85 4.38 -1.77 13.19
C ARG A 85 4.85 -2.94 14.05
N LEU A 86 4.73 -2.83 15.38
CA LEU A 86 5.12 -3.91 16.29
C LEU A 86 4.26 -5.16 16.06
N ALA A 87 2.94 -5.03 15.97
CA ALA A 87 2.04 -6.14 15.72
C ALA A 87 2.36 -6.86 14.40
N ARG A 88 2.60 -6.12 13.32
CA ARG A 88 2.91 -6.67 11.99
C ARG A 88 4.25 -7.38 11.90
N THR A 89 5.20 -7.00 12.74
CA THR A 89 6.52 -7.63 12.84
C THR A 89 6.56 -8.76 13.87
N THR A 90 5.47 -8.97 14.61
CA THR A 90 5.39 -9.99 15.65
C THR A 90 4.79 -11.29 15.10
N GLY A 91 5.47 -12.41 15.35
CA GLY A 91 4.95 -13.74 15.01
C GLY A 91 3.67 -14.08 15.79
N ARG A 92 2.77 -14.84 15.18
CA ARG A 92 1.42 -15.13 15.72
C ARG A 92 1.40 -15.61 17.18
N ILE A 93 2.38 -16.40 17.60
CA ILE A 93 2.45 -16.97 18.96
C ILE A 93 2.63 -15.88 20.03
N ALA A 94 3.31 -14.79 19.71
CA ALA A 94 3.57 -13.67 20.63
C ALA A 94 2.62 -12.49 20.44
N LEU A 95 1.63 -12.62 19.54
CA LEU A 95 0.84 -11.49 19.05
C LEU A 95 -0.28 -11.04 20.02
N ALA A 96 -0.56 -11.82 21.07
CA ALA A 96 -1.58 -11.49 22.07
C ALA A 96 -1.31 -10.14 22.77
N GLY A 97 -0.06 -9.85 23.11
CA GLY A 97 0.34 -8.57 23.73
C GLY A 97 0.11 -7.36 22.80
N PRO A 98 0.67 -7.36 21.58
CA PRO A 98 0.42 -6.30 20.60
C PRO A 98 -1.07 -6.10 20.26
N VAL A 99 -1.86 -7.18 20.18
CA VAL A 99 -3.31 -7.06 19.95
C VAL A 99 -4.03 -6.41 21.12
N ALA A 100 -3.71 -6.77 22.35
CA ALA A 100 -4.29 -6.12 23.52
C ALA A 100 -3.99 -4.61 23.54
N ASN A 101 -2.78 -4.21 23.13
CA ASN A 101 -2.41 -2.81 22.97
C ASN A 101 -3.24 -2.11 21.88
N LEU A 102 -3.35 -2.70 20.69
CA LEU A 102 -4.17 -2.16 19.59
C LEU A 102 -5.65 -2.02 19.99
N GLN A 103 -6.22 -3.01 20.68
CA GLN A 103 -7.58 -2.94 21.21
C GLN A 103 -7.75 -1.85 22.28
N SER A 104 -6.70 -1.55 23.06
CA SER A 104 -6.73 -0.41 23.99
C SER A 104 -6.79 0.91 23.24
N LEU A 105 -5.93 1.08 22.23
CA LEU A 105 -5.91 2.28 21.38
C LEU A 105 -7.22 2.46 20.61
N GLN A 106 -7.88 1.36 20.21
CA GLN A 106 -9.20 1.41 19.59
C GLN A 106 -10.23 2.03 20.54
N ARG A 107 -10.33 1.54 21.78
CA ARG A 107 -11.26 2.10 22.78
C ARG A 107 -10.96 3.55 23.09
N GLU A 108 -9.68 3.92 23.15
CA GLU A 108 -9.27 5.32 23.30
C GLU A 108 -9.74 6.16 22.11
N ALA A 109 -9.57 5.70 20.88
CA ALA A 109 -10.03 6.39 19.67
C ALA A 109 -11.55 6.62 19.65
N GLU A 110 -12.31 5.62 20.06
CA GLU A 110 -13.77 5.68 20.15
C GLU A 110 -14.25 6.65 21.24
N ALA A 111 -13.46 6.85 22.30
CA ALA A 111 -13.76 7.75 23.41
C ALA A 111 -13.28 9.19 23.18
N VAL A 112 -12.49 9.46 22.14
CA VAL A 112 -11.93 10.79 21.88
C VAL A 112 -13.02 11.76 21.39
N VAL A 113 -13.29 12.77 22.22
CA VAL A 113 -14.16 13.90 21.87
C VAL A 113 -13.30 15.00 21.28
N VAL A 114 -13.67 15.48 20.08
CA VAL A 114 -12.96 16.54 19.37
C VAL A 114 -13.93 17.63 18.95
N PRO A 115 -13.48 18.87 18.71
CA PRO A 115 -14.30 19.89 18.07
C PRO A 115 -14.74 19.48 16.66
N GLU A 116 -15.83 20.06 16.16
CA GLU A 116 -16.44 19.69 14.87
C GLU A 116 -15.47 19.78 13.69
N CYS A 117 -14.56 20.75 13.71
CA CYS A 117 -13.50 20.93 12.71
C CYS A 117 -12.59 19.69 12.55
N LEU A 118 -12.53 18.82 13.56
CA LEU A 118 -11.70 17.61 13.59
C LEU A 118 -12.51 16.32 13.47
N PHE A 119 -13.84 16.38 13.30
CA PHE A 119 -14.64 15.17 13.12
C PHE A 119 -14.18 14.28 11.96
N PRO A 120 -13.83 14.81 10.76
CA PRO A 120 -13.32 13.97 9.68
C PRO A 120 -12.02 13.24 10.09
N ALA A 121 -11.11 13.95 10.77
CA ALA A 121 -9.85 13.38 11.25
C ALA A 121 -10.08 12.30 12.31
N SER A 122 -10.92 12.56 13.30
CA SER A 122 -11.25 11.58 14.34
C SER A 122 -11.88 10.32 13.72
N LYS A 123 -12.85 10.48 12.81
CA LYS A 123 -13.50 9.36 12.12
C LYS A 123 -12.51 8.52 11.30
N ALA A 124 -11.63 9.17 10.54
CA ALA A 124 -10.60 8.48 9.75
C ALA A 124 -9.65 7.69 10.66
N LEU A 125 -9.18 8.29 11.76
CA LEU A 125 -8.29 7.65 12.72
C LEU A 125 -8.95 6.44 13.41
N THR A 126 -10.19 6.59 13.88
CA THR A 126 -10.93 5.49 14.52
C THR A 126 -11.17 4.34 13.53
N THR A 127 -11.46 4.66 12.26
CA THR A 127 -11.62 3.63 11.21
C THR A 127 -10.31 2.90 10.96
N LEU A 128 -9.19 3.63 10.86
CA LEU A 128 -7.85 3.09 10.67
C LEU A 128 -7.44 2.15 11.82
N ILE A 129 -7.63 2.59 13.07
CA ILE A 129 -7.30 1.79 14.25
C ILE A 129 -8.18 0.54 14.32
N THR A 130 -9.49 0.67 14.06
CA THR A 130 -10.41 -0.47 14.03
C THR A 130 -10.00 -1.49 12.97
N LYS A 131 -9.77 -1.05 11.73
CA LYS A 131 -9.41 -1.93 10.61
C LYS A 131 -8.07 -2.62 10.82
N SER A 132 -7.08 -1.90 11.35
CA SER A 132 -5.78 -2.50 11.70
C SER A 132 -5.92 -3.56 12.80
N THR A 133 -6.73 -3.29 13.83
CA THR A 133 -6.97 -4.23 14.93
C THR A 133 -7.68 -5.49 14.45
N GLU A 134 -8.75 -5.34 13.65
CA GLU A 134 -9.48 -6.46 13.02
C GLU A 134 -8.53 -7.34 12.19
N ALA A 135 -7.73 -6.72 11.32
CA ALA A 135 -6.79 -7.42 10.46
C ALA A 135 -5.76 -8.25 11.25
N ILE A 136 -5.25 -7.73 12.37
CA ILE A 136 -4.27 -8.43 13.21
C ILE A 136 -4.94 -9.58 13.99
N ILE A 137 -6.15 -9.37 14.53
CA ILE A 137 -6.93 -10.45 15.19
C ILE A 137 -7.21 -11.59 14.21
N GLU A 138 -7.54 -11.27 12.98
CA GLU A 138 -7.82 -12.27 11.94
C GLU A 138 -6.57 -13.00 11.48
N PHE A 139 -5.44 -12.29 11.39
CA PHE A 139 -4.15 -12.92 11.19
C PHE A 139 -3.82 -13.91 12.34
N MET A 140 -4.09 -13.57 13.60
CA MET A 140 -3.99 -14.52 14.72
C MET A 140 -4.91 -15.75 14.49
N GLY A 141 -6.14 -15.51 14.03
CA GLY A 141 -7.15 -16.53 13.74
C GLY A 141 -6.92 -17.33 12.44
N LYS A 142 -5.79 -17.16 11.75
CA LYS A 142 -5.48 -17.82 10.47
C LYS A 142 -6.35 -17.41 9.27
N GLN A 143 -6.91 -16.21 9.28
CA GLN A 143 -7.59 -15.62 8.13
C GLN A 143 -6.70 -14.56 7.45
N GLU A 144 -5.99 -14.97 6.40
CA GLU A 144 -4.94 -14.13 5.80
C GLU A 144 -5.48 -13.05 4.84
N ILE A 145 -6.65 -13.28 4.25
CA ILE A 145 -7.24 -12.41 3.22
C ILE A 145 -7.46 -11.00 3.76
N LYS A 146 -8.04 -10.86 4.95
CA LYS A 146 -8.39 -9.54 5.49
C LYS A 146 -7.17 -8.74 5.94
N ASN A 147 -6.10 -9.42 6.39
CA ASN A 147 -4.82 -8.77 6.62
C ASN A 147 -4.22 -8.20 5.32
N MET A 148 -4.34 -8.93 4.20
CA MET A 148 -3.91 -8.42 2.90
C MET A 148 -4.76 -7.25 2.41
N VAL A 149 -6.09 -7.32 2.58
CA VAL A 149 -7.01 -6.22 2.23
C VAL A 149 -6.62 -4.96 3.00
N TYR A 150 -6.36 -5.09 4.29
CA TYR A 150 -5.93 -3.96 5.09
C TYR A 150 -4.63 -3.32 4.56
N GLU A 151 -3.59 -4.11 4.28
CA GLU A 151 -2.31 -3.58 3.83
C GLU A 151 -2.37 -2.95 2.43
N ILE A 152 -3.17 -3.52 1.53
CA ILE A 152 -3.19 -3.12 0.12
C ILE A 152 -4.22 -2.01 -0.14
N VAL A 153 -5.33 -2.01 0.62
CA VAL A 153 -6.50 -1.17 0.33
C VAL A 153 -6.75 -0.18 1.45
N ASP A 154 -6.93 -0.65 2.68
CA ASP A 154 -7.41 0.22 3.77
C ASP A 154 -6.31 1.16 4.24
N LYS A 155 -5.11 0.65 4.53
CA LYS A 155 -3.99 1.44 5.05
C LYS A 155 -3.54 2.54 4.07
N PRO A 156 -3.34 2.27 2.76
CA PRO A 156 -2.99 3.31 1.80
C PRO A 156 -4.07 4.38 1.60
N LYS A 157 -5.33 4.07 1.94
CA LYS A 157 -6.44 5.01 1.86
C LYS A 157 -6.59 5.83 3.15
N LEU A 158 -6.63 5.16 4.29
CA LEU A 158 -7.00 5.74 5.57
C LEU A 158 -5.88 6.59 6.19
N ILE A 159 -4.61 6.24 5.96
CA ILE A 159 -3.49 7.08 6.39
C ILE A 159 -3.59 8.47 5.74
N PRO A 160 -3.59 8.62 4.40
CA PRO A 160 -3.69 9.93 3.78
C PRO A 160 -5.00 10.65 4.11
N GLU A 161 -6.11 9.93 4.27
CA GLU A 161 -7.38 10.52 4.67
C GLU A 161 -7.27 11.22 6.03
N PHE A 162 -6.69 10.55 7.04
CA PHE A 162 -6.41 11.16 8.33
C PHE A 162 -5.45 12.35 8.23
N GLU A 163 -4.31 12.17 7.54
CA GLU A 163 -3.27 13.20 7.46
C GLU A 163 -3.76 14.46 6.75
N ASN A 164 -4.55 14.30 5.68
CA ASN A 164 -5.19 15.40 4.98
C ASN A 164 -6.26 16.07 5.85
N ALA A 165 -7.09 15.29 6.54
CA ALA A 165 -8.13 15.84 7.42
C ALA A 165 -7.54 16.68 8.56
N VAL A 166 -6.42 16.26 9.16
CA VAL A 166 -5.76 17.03 10.22
C VAL A 166 -5.05 18.27 9.67
N SER A 167 -4.33 18.15 8.55
CA SER A 167 -3.55 19.26 7.99
C SER A 167 -4.40 20.37 7.39
N THR A 168 -5.61 20.05 6.92
CA THR A 168 -6.55 21.01 6.34
C THR A 168 -7.58 21.54 7.35
N ALA A 169 -7.67 20.95 8.54
CA ALA A 169 -8.60 21.37 9.57
C ALA A 169 -8.34 22.82 10.00
N ARG A 170 -9.40 23.63 9.97
CA ARG A 170 -9.41 24.99 10.48
C ARG A 170 -10.29 25.03 11.72
N CYS A 171 -9.65 25.11 12.88
CA CYS A 171 -10.30 25.21 14.18
C CYS A 171 -10.06 26.62 14.71
N GLY A 172 -10.95 27.55 14.36
CA GLY A 172 -10.87 28.96 14.69
C GLY A 172 -12.21 29.64 14.48
#